data_AF-A0A422QDA0-F1
#
_entry.id   AF-A0A422QDA0-F1
#
_cell.length_a   1.000
_cell.length_b   1.000
_cell.length_c   1.000
_cell.angle_alpha   90.00
_cell.angle_beta   90.00
_cell.angle_gamma   90.00
#
_symmetry.space_group_name_H-M   'P 1'
#
loop_
_entity.id
_entity.type
_entity.pdbx_description
1 polymer ?
#
loop_
_entity_poly.entity_id
_entity_poly.type
_entity_poly.pdbx_seq_one_letter_code
_entity_poly.pdbx_strand_id
1 'polypeptide(L)' 'MAKKEEELDEETLAFIQWCIEVEGFLVAGGATVKEAQDHIEEEIEWFTDQFYDSLTPEEAAKEALA' A
#
# COMPACT_ATOMS: atom_id res chain seq x y z
N MET A 1 -16.36 11.54 15.91
CA MET A 1 -16.60 12.67 14.99
C MET A 1 -17.84 12.33 14.19
N ALA A 2 -18.84 13.20 14.15
CA ALA A 2 -19.98 13.02 13.26
C ALA A 2 -19.60 13.61 11.90
N LYS A 3 -19.40 12.77 10.88
CA LYS A 3 -19.38 13.18 9.47
C LYS A 3 -19.68 11.94 8.62
N LYS A 4 -20.71 12.12 7.77
CA LYS A 4 -21.10 11.37 6.56
C LYS A 4 -20.19 10.21 6.16
N GLU A 5 -20.81 9.09 5.79
CA GLU A 5 -20.23 8.11 4.86
C GLU A 5 -19.85 8.85 3.55
N GLU A 6 -18.70 9.52 3.55
CA GLU A 6 -17.98 9.88 2.34
C GLU A 6 -17.43 8.55 1.83
N GLU A 7 -18.16 7.95 0.89
CA GLU A 7 -17.60 6.88 0.05
C GLU A 7 -16.26 7.42 -0.47
N LEU A 8 -15.17 6.75 -0.09
CA LEU A 8 -13.86 7.04 -0.66
C LEU A 8 -13.99 6.98 -2.18
N ASP A 9 -13.38 7.93 -2.88
CA ASP A 9 -13.38 7.91 -4.34
C ASP A 9 -12.70 6.64 -4.87
N GLU A 10 -13.00 6.29 -6.13
CA GLU A 10 -12.54 5.05 -6.75
C GLU A 10 -11.01 4.93 -6.79
N GLU A 11 -10.30 6.07 -6.88
CA GLU A 11 -8.85 6.13 -6.91
C GLU A 11 -8.26 5.86 -5.51
N THR A 12 -8.82 6.47 -4.47
CA THR A 12 -8.44 6.14 -3.08
C THR A 12 -8.71 4.67 -2.75
N LEU A 13 -9.84 4.11 -3.20
CA LEU A 13 -10.13 2.68 -3.03
C LEU A 13 -9.13 1.80 -3.79
N ALA A 14 -8.77 2.18 -5.00
CA ALA A 14 -7.78 1.47 -5.81
C ALA A 14 -6.40 1.50 -5.14
N PHE A 15 -5.97 2.64 -4.59
CA PHE A 15 -4.71 2.76 -3.86
C PHE A 15 -4.70 1.91 -2.59
N ILE A 16 -5.79 1.92 -1.80
CA ILE A 16 -5.91 1.08 -0.61
C ILE A 16 -5.82 -0.40 -0.97
N GLN A 17 -6.53 -0.84 -2.00
CA GLN A 17 -6.50 -2.22 -2.45
C GLN A 17 -5.08 -2.61 -2.94
N TRP A 18 -4.43 -1.71 -3.65
CA TRP A 18 -3.05 -1.90 -4.11
C TRP A 18 -2.07 -2.04 -2.93
N CYS A 19 -2.18 -1.20 -1.90
CA CYS A 19 -1.36 -1.30 -0.69
C CYS A 19 -1.60 -2.61 0.10
N ILE A 20 -2.83 -3.12 0.12
CA ILE A 20 -3.14 -4.44 0.72
C ILE A 20 -2.43 -5.56 -0.04
N GLU A 21 -2.33 -5.47 -1.36
CA GLU A 21 -1.59 -6.45 -2.17
C GLU A 21 -0.08 -6.37 -1.90
N VAL A 22 0.49 -5.16 -1.81
CA VAL A 22 1.88 -4.94 -1.38
C VAL A 22 2.15 -5.58 -0.02
N GLU A 23 1.27 -5.35 0.98
CA GLU A 23 1.39 -5.97 2.31
C GLU A 23 1.51 -7.49 2.21
N GLY A 24 0.67 -8.12 1.38
CA GLY A 24 0.70 -9.56 1.14
C GLY A 24 2.05 -10.04 0.61
N PHE A 25 2.68 -9.28 -0.30
CA PHE A 25 4.01 -9.59 -0.83
C PHE A 25 5.12 -9.36 0.19
N LEU A 26 5.06 -8.28 0.98
CA LEU A 26 6.02 -8.04 2.06
C LEU A 26 5.97 -9.14 3.12
N VAL A 27 4.76 -9.58 3.49
CA VAL A 27 4.55 -10.71 4.41
C VAL A 27 5.05 -12.02 3.81
N ALA A 28 4.83 -12.27 2.52
CA ALA A 28 5.41 -13.42 1.82
C ALA A 28 6.95 -13.36 1.77
N GLY A 29 7.52 -12.15 1.78
CA GLY A 29 8.96 -11.88 1.90
C GLY A 29 9.54 -12.10 3.31
N GLY A 30 8.69 -12.32 4.33
CA GLY A 30 9.09 -12.63 5.69
C GLY A 30 8.81 -11.54 6.73
N ALA A 31 8.23 -10.40 6.32
CA ALA A 31 7.75 -9.41 7.27
C ALA A 31 6.53 -9.92 8.05
N THR A 32 6.35 -9.46 9.28
CA THR A 32 5.04 -9.57 9.94
C THR A 32 4.07 -8.55 9.33
N VAL A 33 2.77 -8.81 9.48
CA VAL A 33 1.73 -7.85 9.07
C VAL A 33 1.98 -6.45 9.67
N LYS A 34 2.41 -6.40 10.94
CA LYS A 34 2.69 -5.13 11.62
C LYS A 34 3.87 -4.39 10.98
N GLU A 35 4.96 -5.09 10.68
CA GLU A 35 6.13 -4.51 10.00
C GLU A 35 5.80 -4.03 8.59
N ALA A 36 5.01 -4.80 7.83
CA ALA A 36 4.57 -4.41 6.50
C ALA A 36 3.68 -3.15 6.54
N GLN A 37 2.73 -3.09 7.47
CA GLN A 37 1.86 -1.91 7.66
C GLN A 37 2.65 -0.69 8.12
N ASP A 38 3.55 -0.86 9.09
CA ASP A 38 4.39 0.22 9.59
C ASP A 38 5.27 0.78 8.46
N HIS A 39 5.85 -0.11 7.63
CA HIS A 39 6.63 0.30 6.48
C HIS A 39 5.80 1.04 5.41
N ILE A 40 4.60 0.54 5.09
CA ILE A 40 3.69 1.22 4.15
C ILE A 40 3.27 2.59 4.67
N GLU A 41 3.05 2.74 5.98
CA GLU A 41 2.72 4.02 6.61
C GLU A 41 3.92 4.98 6.61
N GLU A 42 5.12 4.49 6.92
CA GLU A 42 6.36 5.27 6.92
C GLU A 42 6.73 5.77 5.51
N GLU A 43 6.57 4.92 4.49
CA GLU A 43 6.93 5.20 3.10
C GLU A 43 5.71 5.52 2.23
N ILE A 44 4.62 6.03 2.82
CA ILE A 44 3.34 6.23 2.11
C ILE A 44 3.47 7.14 0.88
N GLU A 45 4.34 8.15 0.94
CA GLU A 45 4.61 9.05 -0.20
C GLU A 45 5.27 8.27 -1.35
N TRP A 46 6.23 7.39 -1.04
CA TRP A 46 6.89 6.55 -2.03
C TRP A 46 5.93 5.54 -2.67
N PHE A 47 5.09 4.87 -1.86
CA PHE A 47 4.07 3.96 -2.36
C PHE A 47 3.00 4.66 -3.22
N THR A 48 2.64 5.89 -2.84
CA THR A 48 1.74 6.73 -3.64
C THR A 48 2.36 7.02 -5.01
N ASP A 49 3.63 7.39 -5.07
CA ASP A 49 4.35 7.59 -6.33
C ASP A 49 4.37 6.31 -7.18
N GLN A 50 4.65 5.14 -6.59
CA GLN A 50 4.66 3.87 -7.32
C GLN A 50 3.29 3.51 -7.90
N PHE A 51 2.22 3.79 -7.15
CA PHE A 51 0.85 3.60 -7.62
C PHE A 51 0.54 4.48 -8.83
N TYR A 52 0.91 5.77 -8.80
CA TYR A 52 0.72 6.68 -9.93
C TYR A 52 1.63 6.37 -11.12
N ASP A 53 2.84 5.85 -10.87
CA ASP A 53 3.75 5.33 -11.89
C ASP A 53 3.30 3.98 -12.47
N SER A 54 2.14 3.47 -12.05
CA SER A 54 1.52 2.23 -12.53
C SER A 54 2.36 0.98 -12.27
N LEU A 55 3.20 0.99 -11.24
CA LEU A 55 3.88 -0.22 -10.79
C LEU A 55 2.86 -1.22 -10.25
N THR A 56 3.12 -2.50 -10.47
CA THR A 56 2.32 -3.55 -9.83
C THR A 56 2.67 -3.63 -8.33
N PRO A 57 1.73 -4.08 -7.48
CA PRO A 57 2.02 -4.27 -6.05
C PRO A 57 3.21 -5.21 -5.79
N GLU A 58 3.41 -6.21 -6.66
CA GLU A 58 4.53 -7.15 -6.56
C GLU A 58 5.88 -6.47 -6.86
N GLU A 59 5.93 -5.59 -7.86
CA GLU A 59 7.13 -4.82 -8.21
C GLU A 59 7.48 -3.84 -7.09
N ALA A 60 6.50 -3.08 -6.60
CA ALA A 60 6.72 -2.16 -5.49
C ALA A 60 7.19 -2.89 -4.22
N ALA A 61 6.62 -4.06 -3.91
CA ALA A 61 7.10 -4.88 -2.79
C ALA A 61 8.52 -5.40 -2.99
N LYS A 62 8.92 -5.76 -4.22
CA LYS A 62 10.31 -6.16 -4.52
C LYS A 62 11.28 -5.00 -4.35
N GLU A 63 10.90 -3.80 -4.78
CA GLU A 63 11.72 -2.60 -4.63
C GLU A 63 11.84 -2.19 -3.16
N ALA A 64 10.77 -2.31 -2.36
CA ALA A 64 10.79 -2.08 -0.92
C ALA A 64 11.68 -3.07 -0.15
N LEU A 65 11.91 -4.26 -0.68
CA LEU A 65 12.76 -5.30 -0.08
C LEU A 65 14.21 -5.29 -0.56
N ALA A 66 14.55 -4.48 -1.58
CA ALA A 66 15.86 -4.45 -2.24
C ALA A 66 16.87 -3.54 -1.51
#